data_AF-A0A955G991-F1
#
_entry.id   AF-A0A955G991-F1
#
_cell.length_a   1.000
_cell.length_b   1.000
_cell.length_c   1.000
_cell.angle_alpha   90.00
_cell.angle_beta   90.00
_cell.angle_gamma   90.00
#
_symmetry.space_group_name_H-M   'P 1'
#
loop_
_entity.id
_entity.type
_entity.pdbx_description
1 polymer ?
#
loop_
_entity_poly.entity_id
_entity_poly.type
_entity_poly.pdbx_seq_one_letter_code
_entity_poly.pdbx_strand_id
1 'polypeptide(L)'
;MTNHNLPKVVTFDGEARSGKGTIAQATKDYLRDEKGHNVMLIDRGQTFRVLVVAAARAGVDIDDAAAIDRFLEDEANIAECTQFVKDVYYMDKETRDGLLYTNEVGANSAKIGARPGSQSFVANLTKKWLRDARGDGFDVVLIDGRALEAIAREMDDEGICQYRLGMYFICDPNIGARRTLGYATTAYDDLTPTQRSEVDDLMTQIAERNQLDRERPVEPIVRPSAPICRLPDMSAASAIDANRPMLVIDTSADMTKQKMSLPVAEYVAKHLV
;
A
#
# COMPACT_ATOMS: atom_id res chain seq x y z
N MET A 1 -9.44 4.86 33.63
CA MET A 1 -9.47 4.07 32.37
C MET A 1 -9.67 5.07 31.25
N THR A 2 -8.63 5.39 30.48
CA THR A 2 -8.77 6.21 29.27
C THR A 2 -9.68 5.46 28.31
N ASN A 3 -10.83 6.06 28.00
CA ASN A 3 -11.78 5.50 27.04
C ASN A 3 -11.15 5.68 25.65
N HIS A 4 -10.26 4.77 25.26
CA HIS A 4 -9.68 4.81 23.92
C HIS A 4 -10.82 4.54 22.95
N ASN A 5 -11.23 5.57 22.19
CA ASN A 5 -12.15 5.43 21.08
C ASN A 5 -11.61 4.39 20.09
N LEU A 6 -12.50 3.77 19.31
CA LEU A 6 -12.09 2.87 18.24
C LEU A 6 -11.14 3.61 17.27
N PRO A 7 -10.06 2.96 16.80
CA PRO A 7 -9.12 3.57 15.88
C PRO A 7 -9.82 3.94 14.58
N LYS A 8 -9.51 5.12 14.05
CA LYS A 8 -10.02 5.61 12.77
C LYS A 8 -9.17 5.04 11.65
N VAL A 9 -9.81 4.38 10.69
CA VAL A 9 -9.12 3.69 9.59
C VAL A 9 -9.26 4.47 8.29
N VAL A 10 -8.13 4.62 7.60
CA VAL A 10 -8.06 5.17 6.24
C VAL A 10 -7.27 4.22 5.33
N THR A 11 -7.83 3.90 4.16
CA THR A 11 -7.20 2.98 3.21
C THR A 11 -6.62 3.70 1.99
N PHE A 12 -5.40 3.30 1.60
CA PHE A 12 -4.66 3.74 0.43
C PHE A 12 -4.50 2.54 -0.51
N ASP A 13 -5.54 2.29 -1.30
CA ASP A 13 -5.60 1.22 -2.30
C ASP A 13 -5.11 1.74 -3.65
N GLY A 14 -4.82 0.87 -4.60
CA GLY A 14 -4.69 1.25 -6.00
C GLY A 14 -3.55 0.59 -6.74
N GLU A 15 -3.30 1.13 -7.92
CA GLU A 15 -2.50 0.50 -8.96
C GLU A 15 -1.00 0.49 -8.61
N ALA A 16 -0.23 -0.33 -9.32
CA ALA A 16 1.21 -0.34 -9.23
C ALA A 16 1.77 1.04 -9.63
N ARG A 17 2.81 1.49 -8.91
CA ARG A 17 3.55 2.74 -9.20
C ARG A 17 2.70 4.02 -9.27
N SER A 18 1.55 4.03 -8.59
CA SER A 18 0.66 5.20 -8.50
C SER A 18 1.08 6.28 -7.48
N GLY A 19 2.23 6.14 -6.84
CA GLY A 19 2.68 7.08 -5.81
C GLY A 19 2.00 6.92 -4.44
N LYS A 20 1.06 5.97 -4.27
CA LYS A 20 0.32 5.75 -3.02
C LYS A 20 1.19 5.63 -1.77
N GLY A 21 2.26 4.84 -1.77
CA GLY A 21 3.13 4.67 -0.61
C GLY A 21 3.85 5.97 -0.21
N THR A 22 4.22 6.80 -1.18
CA THR A 22 4.77 8.15 -0.90
C THR A 22 3.73 9.02 -0.20
N ILE A 23 2.47 8.97 -0.64
CA ILE A 23 1.37 9.78 -0.10
C ILE A 23 0.92 9.25 1.26
N ALA A 24 0.84 7.92 1.45
CA ALA A 24 0.49 7.27 2.70
C ALA A 24 1.53 7.60 3.80
N GLN A 25 2.82 7.52 3.46
CA GLN A 25 3.89 7.90 4.39
C GLN A 25 3.86 9.39 4.71
N ALA A 26 3.71 10.27 3.72
CA ALA A 26 3.58 11.71 3.96
C ALA A 26 2.33 12.05 4.79
N THR A 27 1.23 11.32 4.60
CA THR A 27 0.01 11.48 5.41
C THR A 27 0.25 11.02 6.85
N LYS A 28 0.95 9.90 7.06
CA LYS A 28 1.36 9.45 8.41
C LYS A 28 2.16 10.53 9.12
N ASP A 29 3.19 11.05 8.47
CA ASP A 29 4.08 12.06 9.03
C ASP A 29 3.31 13.35 9.33
N TYR A 30 2.46 13.82 8.42
CA TYR A 30 1.61 14.98 8.64
C TYR A 30 0.65 14.81 9.83
N LEU A 31 -0.04 13.67 9.92
CA LEU A 31 -0.97 13.40 11.02
C LEU A 31 -0.25 13.30 12.38
N ARG A 32 0.95 12.72 12.40
CA ARG A 32 1.77 12.62 13.62
C ARG A 32 2.32 13.99 14.02
N ASP A 33 3.02 14.64 13.10
CA ASP A 33 3.87 15.80 13.41
C ASP A 33 3.06 17.10 13.47
N GLU A 34 2.04 17.26 12.62
CA GLU A 34 1.26 18.50 12.50
C GLU A 34 -0.12 18.42 13.18
N LYS A 35 -0.66 17.21 13.38
CA LYS A 35 -1.98 17.00 14.00
C LYS A 35 -1.91 16.29 15.35
N GLY A 36 -0.76 15.74 15.74
CA GLY A 36 -0.57 15.11 17.05
C GLY A 36 -1.29 13.77 17.23
N HIS A 37 -1.64 13.09 16.14
CA HIS A 37 -2.23 11.75 16.20
C HIS A 37 -1.17 10.68 16.47
N ASN A 38 -1.57 9.61 17.17
CA ASN A 38 -0.82 8.37 17.27
C ASN A 38 -1.17 7.46 16.09
N VAL A 39 -0.36 7.53 15.05
CA VAL A 39 -0.66 6.91 13.75
C VAL A 39 0.11 5.61 13.54
N MET A 40 -0.62 4.52 13.31
CA MET A 40 -0.09 3.27 12.76
C MET A 40 -0.15 3.32 11.22
N LEU A 41 0.89 2.84 10.55
CA LEU A 41 0.87 2.61 9.10
C LEU A 41 1.13 1.13 8.81
N ILE A 42 0.13 0.46 8.27
CA ILE A 42 0.20 -0.93 7.82
C ILE A 42 0.57 -0.93 6.33
N ASP A 43 1.82 -1.24 6.00
CA ASP A 43 2.27 -1.43 4.62
C ASP A 43 2.16 -2.93 4.24
N ARG A 44 1.08 -3.28 3.53
CA ARG A 44 0.89 -4.66 3.03
C ARG A 44 1.96 -5.04 2.01
N GLY A 45 2.47 -4.09 1.23
CA GLY A 45 3.55 -4.31 0.26
C GLY A 45 4.86 -4.69 0.93
N GLN A 46 5.19 -4.06 2.05
CA GLN A 46 6.31 -4.45 2.92
C GLN A 46 6.14 -5.88 3.42
N THR A 47 4.93 -6.28 3.81
CA THR A 47 4.67 -7.64 4.30
C THR A 47 4.95 -8.70 3.23
N PHE A 48 4.59 -8.46 1.96
CA PHE A 48 4.97 -9.37 0.86
C PHE A 48 6.49 -9.44 0.65
N ARG A 49 7.20 -8.32 0.81
CA ARG A 49 8.68 -8.31 0.72
C ARG A 49 9.33 -9.08 1.86
N VAL A 50 8.74 -9.02 3.07
CA VAL A 50 9.17 -9.83 4.20
C VAL A 50 9.02 -11.32 3.90
N LEU A 51 7.89 -11.74 3.31
CA LEU A 51 7.71 -13.13 2.88
C LEU A 51 8.77 -13.57 1.86
N VAL A 52 9.18 -12.70 0.93
CA VAL A 52 10.28 -13.01 -0.02
C VAL A 52 11.59 -13.27 0.72
N VAL A 53 11.96 -12.38 1.63
CA VAL A 53 13.21 -12.52 2.38
C VAL A 53 13.15 -13.75 3.30
N ALA A 54 12.01 -14.02 3.93
CA ALA A 54 11.81 -15.21 4.77
C ALA A 54 11.93 -16.51 3.96
N ALA A 55 11.24 -16.59 2.81
CA ALA A 55 11.32 -17.73 1.91
C ALA A 55 12.75 -17.97 1.42
N ALA A 56 13.47 -16.90 1.04
CA ALA A 56 14.87 -16.99 0.63
C ALA A 56 15.78 -17.51 1.76
N ARG A 57 15.58 -17.03 3.01
CA ARG A 57 16.31 -17.53 4.19
C ARG A 57 16.03 -19.00 4.49
N ALA A 58 14.83 -19.47 4.19
CA ALA A 58 14.44 -20.87 4.31
C ALA A 58 14.89 -21.74 3.11
N GLY A 59 15.60 -21.17 2.13
CA GLY A 59 16.08 -21.91 0.96
C GLY A 59 14.97 -22.29 -0.03
N VAL A 60 13.83 -21.60 -0.01
CA VAL A 60 12.72 -21.82 -0.93
C VAL A 60 13.10 -21.31 -2.31
N ASP A 61 12.91 -22.14 -3.33
CA ASP A 61 13.00 -21.70 -4.72
C ASP A 61 11.81 -20.80 -5.07
N ILE A 62 12.09 -19.54 -5.37
CA ILE A 62 11.09 -18.51 -5.66
C ILE A 62 10.46 -18.67 -7.05
N ASP A 63 11.05 -19.50 -7.90
CA ASP A 63 10.52 -19.85 -9.22
C ASP A 63 9.66 -21.12 -9.18
N ASP A 64 9.68 -21.87 -8.07
CA ASP A 64 8.80 -23.02 -7.83
C ASP A 64 7.57 -22.62 -7.00
N ALA A 65 6.44 -22.48 -7.69
CA ALA A 65 5.14 -22.21 -7.08
C ALA A 65 4.76 -23.21 -5.97
N ALA A 66 5.08 -24.49 -6.11
CA ALA A 66 4.77 -25.51 -5.12
C ALA A 66 5.72 -25.48 -3.92
N ALA A 67 6.95 -25.01 -4.10
CA ALA A 67 7.86 -24.74 -2.98
C ALA A 67 7.35 -23.56 -2.14
N ILE A 68 6.89 -22.48 -2.80
CA ILE A 68 6.30 -21.32 -2.10
C ILE A 68 5.04 -21.73 -1.34
N ASP A 69 4.14 -22.52 -1.94
CA ASP A 69 2.92 -22.96 -1.26
C ASP A 69 3.22 -23.79 -0.03
N ARG A 70 4.13 -24.78 -0.12
CA ARG A 70 4.56 -25.58 1.04
C ARG A 70 5.15 -24.72 2.15
N PHE A 71 5.91 -23.68 1.79
CA PHE A 71 6.44 -22.73 2.77
C PHE A 71 5.32 -21.96 3.49
N LEU A 72 4.28 -21.54 2.76
CA LEU A 72 3.15 -20.78 3.31
C LEU A 72 2.13 -21.64 4.08
N GLU A 73 2.12 -22.96 3.86
CA GLU A 73 1.25 -23.91 4.58
C GLU A 73 1.86 -24.39 5.90
N ASP A 74 3.17 -24.23 6.08
CA ASP A 74 3.88 -24.63 7.29
C ASP A 74 3.69 -23.61 8.43
N GLU A 75 3.10 -24.07 9.54
CA GLU A 75 2.78 -23.20 10.69
C GLU A 75 4.01 -22.56 11.34
N ALA A 76 5.16 -23.24 11.36
CA ALA A 76 6.38 -22.71 11.94
C ALA A 76 6.93 -21.57 11.07
N ASN A 77 6.94 -21.76 9.75
CA ASN A 77 7.31 -20.70 8.80
C ASN A 77 6.39 -19.49 8.92
N ILE A 78 5.08 -19.68 9.06
CA ILE A 78 4.10 -18.60 9.25
C ILE A 78 4.34 -17.85 10.57
N ALA A 79 4.66 -18.55 11.65
CA ALA A 79 4.98 -17.93 12.94
C ALA A 79 6.27 -17.10 12.85
N GLU A 80 7.33 -17.66 12.25
CA GLU A 80 8.58 -16.93 12.00
C GLU A 80 8.37 -15.71 11.11
N CYS A 81 7.59 -15.83 10.04
CA CYS A 81 7.24 -14.70 9.17
C CYS A 81 6.50 -13.62 9.95
N THR A 82 5.54 -13.99 10.80
CA THR A 82 4.79 -13.05 11.64
C THR A 82 5.72 -12.26 12.55
N GLN A 83 6.66 -12.95 13.22
CA GLN A 83 7.65 -12.30 14.07
C GLN A 83 8.58 -11.40 13.25
N PHE A 84 9.04 -11.87 12.09
CA PHE A 84 9.92 -11.08 11.24
C PHE A 84 9.24 -9.82 10.68
N VAL A 85 7.94 -9.86 10.36
CA VAL A 85 7.18 -8.64 9.99
C VAL A 85 7.17 -7.64 11.16
N LYS A 86 7.01 -8.12 12.40
CA LYS A 86 7.07 -7.27 13.60
C LYS A 86 8.46 -6.67 13.79
N ASP A 87 9.52 -7.46 13.63
CA ASP A 87 10.90 -6.99 13.77
C ASP A 87 11.22 -5.90 12.74
N VAL A 88 10.78 -6.10 11.49
CA VAL A 88 10.89 -5.12 10.40
C VAL A 88 10.11 -3.83 10.70
N TYR A 89 8.96 -3.91 11.36
CA TYR A 89 8.16 -2.73 11.71
C TYR A 89 8.91 -1.76 12.64
N TYR A 90 9.72 -2.31 13.56
CA TYR A 90 10.55 -1.53 14.49
C TYR A 90 11.99 -1.29 14.00
N MET A 91 12.33 -1.81 12.82
CA MET A 91 13.63 -1.63 12.20
C MET A 91 13.82 -0.18 11.74
N ASP A 92 15.04 0.33 11.87
CA ASP A 92 15.37 1.64 11.30
C ASP A 92 15.23 1.62 9.77
N LYS A 93 15.00 2.81 9.21
CA LYS A 93 14.69 2.95 7.79
C LYS A 93 15.80 2.46 6.88
N GLU A 94 17.06 2.74 7.20
CA GLU A 94 18.18 2.42 6.30
C GLU A 94 18.37 0.90 6.22
N THR A 95 18.40 0.23 7.37
CA THR A 95 18.49 -1.24 7.43
C THR A 95 17.30 -1.90 6.73
N ARG A 96 16.10 -1.41 6.99
CA ARG A 96 14.86 -1.94 6.39
C ARG A 96 14.85 -1.76 4.87
N ASP A 97 15.23 -0.58 4.39
CA ASP A 97 15.22 -0.27 2.96
C ASP A 97 16.29 -1.09 2.23
N GLY A 98 17.49 -1.25 2.81
CA GLY A 98 18.53 -2.12 2.29
C GLY A 98 18.14 -3.61 2.24
N LEU A 99 17.28 -4.06 3.16
CA LEU A 99 16.80 -5.44 3.22
C LEU A 99 15.63 -5.72 2.26
N LEU A 100 14.64 -4.82 2.20
CA LEU A 100 13.36 -5.10 1.57
C LEU A 100 13.17 -4.43 0.20
N TYR A 101 13.89 -3.35 -0.10
CA TYR A 101 13.65 -2.54 -1.29
C TYR A 101 14.73 -2.73 -2.37
N THR A 102 15.39 -3.89 -2.38
CA THR A 102 16.25 -4.32 -3.48
C THR A 102 15.42 -4.67 -4.72
N ASN A 103 16.05 -4.59 -5.90
CA ASN A 103 15.39 -4.95 -7.17
C ASN A 103 14.90 -6.40 -7.16
N GLU A 104 15.71 -7.31 -6.62
CA GLU A 104 15.39 -8.73 -6.51
C GLU A 104 14.16 -8.99 -5.64
N VAL A 105 14.13 -8.42 -4.43
CA VAL A 105 12.98 -8.56 -3.52
C VAL A 105 11.73 -7.94 -4.14
N GLY A 106 11.87 -6.80 -4.82
CA GLY A 106 10.80 -6.16 -5.57
C GLY A 106 10.20 -7.07 -6.64
N ALA A 107 11.04 -7.69 -7.49
CA ALA A 107 10.61 -8.60 -8.54
C ALA A 107 9.93 -9.86 -7.97
N ASN A 108 10.54 -10.46 -6.95
CA ASN A 108 10.06 -11.69 -6.33
C ASN A 108 8.79 -11.50 -5.49
N SER A 109 8.52 -10.28 -5.01
CA SER A 109 7.28 -9.97 -4.27
C SER A 109 6.02 -10.18 -5.09
N ALA A 110 6.09 -10.03 -6.41
CA ALA A 110 4.98 -10.30 -7.30
C ALA A 110 4.68 -11.80 -7.40
N LYS A 111 5.71 -12.64 -7.44
CA LYS A 111 5.59 -14.12 -7.50
C LYS A 111 4.96 -14.67 -6.22
N ILE A 112 5.48 -14.28 -5.06
CA ILE A 112 4.86 -14.64 -3.76
C ILE A 112 3.45 -14.06 -3.66
N GLY A 113 3.26 -12.80 -4.03
CA GLY A 113 1.96 -12.14 -3.99
C GLY A 113 0.91 -12.77 -4.91
N ALA A 114 1.29 -13.58 -5.91
CA ALA A 114 0.33 -14.31 -6.72
C ALA A 114 -0.25 -15.54 -6.00
N ARG A 115 0.35 -15.99 -4.88
CA ARG A 115 -0.08 -17.20 -4.15
C ARG A 115 -1.28 -16.91 -3.22
N PRO A 116 -2.32 -17.75 -3.18
CA PRO A 116 -3.45 -17.58 -2.26
C PRO A 116 -3.06 -17.57 -0.77
N GLY A 117 -2.07 -18.38 -0.37
CA GLY A 117 -1.59 -18.46 1.01
C GLY A 117 -0.97 -17.14 1.48
N SER A 118 -0.25 -16.43 0.60
CA SER A 118 0.38 -15.16 0.96
C SER A 118 -0.67 -14.04 1.10
N GLN A 119 -1.70 -14.01 0.24
CA GLN A 119 -2.82 -13.08 0.38
C GLN A 119 -3.54 -13.29 1.71
N SER A 120 -3.86 -14.55 2.03
CA SER A 120 -4.52 -14.93 3.28
C SER A 120 -3.68 -14.53 4.50
N PHE A 121 -2.37 -14.79 4.47
CA PHE A 121 -1.44 -14.38 5.52
C PHE A 121 -1.47 -12.86 5.74
N VAL A 122 -1.30 -12.07 4.68
CA VAL A 122 -1.25 -10.60 4.78
C VAL A 122 -2.60 -10.03 5.24
N ALA A 123 -3.72 -10.56 4.74
CA ALA A 123 -5.05 -10.15 5.18
C ALA A 123 -5.28 -10.43 6.67
N ASN A 124 -4.95 -11.65 7.13
CA ASN A 124 -5.08 -12.04 8.53
C ASN A 124 -4.19 -11.20 9.45
N LEU A 125 -2.95 -10.92 9.03
CA LEU A 125 -2.05 -10.07 9.80
C LEU A 125 -2.55 -8.62 9.88
N THR A 126 -3.13 -8.10 8.80
CA THR A 126 -3.75 -6.76 8.77
C THR A 126 -4.92 -6.70 9.76
N LYS A 127 -5.81 -7.69 9.74
CA LYS A 127 -6.94 -7.78 10.68
C LYS A 127 -6.46 -7.89 12.13
N LYS A 128 -5.41 -8.69 12.38
CA LYS A 128 -4.79 -8.80 13.71
C LYS A 128 -4.28 -7.44 14.19
N TRP A 129 -3.51 -6.73 13.38
CA TRP A 129 -2.97 -5.42 13.73
C TRP A 129 -4.06 -4.36 13.96
N LEU A 130 -5.17 -4.41 13.21
CA LEU A 130 -6.32 -3.55 13.48
C LEU A 130 -6.97 -3.83 14.84
N ARG A 131 -7.07 -5.11 15.26
CA ARG A 131 -7.56 -5.48 16.60
C ARG A 131 -6.63 -5.00 17.71
N ASP A 132 -5.32 -5.10 17.49
CA ASP A 132 -4.31 -4.72 18.46
C ASP A 132 -4.15 -3.18 18.57
N ALA A 133 -4.41 -2.44 17.49
CA ALA A 133 -4.14 -1.00 17.39
C ALA A 133 -4.70 -0.17 18.55
N ARG A 134 -5.92 -0.48 19.01
CA ARG A 134 -6.54 0.19 20.16
C ARG A 134 -5.77 -0.06 21.45
N GLY A 135 -5.38 -1.32 21.68
CA GLY A 135 -4.62 -1.73 22.87
C GLY A 135 -3.23 -1.12 22.89
N ASP A 136 -2.64 -0.93 21.71
CA ASP A 136 -1.33 -0.33 21.51
C ASP A 136 -1.35 1.22 21.54
N GLY A 137 -2.53 1.84 21.71
CA GLY A 137 -2.68 3.28 21.90
C GLY A 137 -2.73 4.10 20.61
N PHE A 138 -2.90 3.46 19.45
CA PHE A 138 -3.12 4.15 18.18
C PHE A 138 -4.56 4.62 18.05
N ASP A 139 -4.76 5.90 17.70
CA ASP A 139 -6.07 6.47 17.41
C ASP A 139 -6.37 6.54 15.90
N VAL A 140 -5.34 6.42 15.06
CA VAL A 140 -5.46 6.38 13.59
C VAL A 140 -4.65 5.22 13.03
N VAL A 141 -5.25 4.45 12.12
CA VAL A 141 -4.57 3.41 11.35
C VAL A 141 -4.70 3.73 9.86
N LEU A 142 -3.56 3.90 9.20
CA LEU A 142 -3.46 4.00 7.75
C LEU A 142 -3.08 2.63 7.19
N ILE A 143 -3.74 2.19 6.13
CA ILE A 143 -3.43 0.92 5.46
C ILE A 143 -3.03 1.22 4.01
N ASP A 144 -1.80 0.89 3.63
CA ASP A 144 -1.32 0.96 2.24
C ASP A 144 -1.23 -0.45 1.65
N GLY A 145 -1.77 -0.63 0.46
CA GLY A 145 -1.85 -1.94 -0.16
C GLY A 145 -2.80 -2.01 -1.33
N ARG A 146 -3.51 -3.15 -1.41
CA ARG A 146 -4.40 -3.54 -2.49
C ARG A 146 -5.64 -4.19 -1.89
N ALA A 147 -6.81 -4.00 -2.52
CA ALA A 147 -8.08 -4.60 -2.13
C ALA A 147 -8.43 -4.37 -0.64
N LEU A 148 -8.33 -3.12 -0.19
CA LEU A 148 -8.38 -2.76 1.23
C LEU A 148 -9.78 -2.46 1.75
N GLU A 149 -10.69 -2.00 0.89
CA GLU A 149 -12.02 -1.55 1.30
C GLU A 149 -12.80 -2.67 1.99
N ALA A 150 -12.75 -3.89 1.45
CA ALA A 150 -13.47 -5.03 2.01
C ALA A 150 -13.03 -5.34 3.44
N ILE A 151 -11.72 -5.39 3.69
CA ILE A 151 -11.17 -5.60 5.04
C ILE A 151 -11.58 -4.46 5.97
N ALA A 152 -11.44 -3.20 5.54
CA ALA A 152 -11.76 -2.06 6.41
C ALA A 152 -13.24 -2.04 6.81
N ARG A 153 -14.15 -2.37 5.89
CA ARG A 153 -15.59 -2.48 6.17
C ARG A 153 -15.93 -3.64 7.08
N GLU A 154 -15.38 -4.82 6.81
CA GLU A 154 -15.57 -6.00 7.68
C GLU A 154 -15.19 -5.66 9.13
N MET A 155 -14.05 -4.98 9.33
CA MET A 155 -13.56 -4.62 10.66
C MET A 155 -14.37 -3.48 11.31
N ASP A 156 -14.98 -2.59 10.52
CA ASP A 156 -15.91 -1.56 10.99
C ASP A 156 -17.24 -2.17 11.45
N ASP A 157 -17.80 -3.09 10.64
CA ASP A 157 -19.03 -3.82 10.94
C ASP A 157 -18.87 -4.71 12.20
N GLU A 158 -17.66 -5.27 12.42
CA GLU A 158 -17.30 -6.00 13.65
C GLU A 158 -17.09 -5.08 14.88
N GLY A 159 -17.10 -3.76 14.72
CA GLY A 159 -16.86 -2.79 15.79
C GLY A 159 -15.41 -2.75 16.28
N ILE A 160 -14.45 -3.16 15.44
CA ILE A 160 -13.01 -3.14 15.76
C ILE A 160 -12.40 -1.76 15.48
N CYS A 161 -12.86 -1.08 14.43
CA CYS A 161 -12.39 0.23 14.03
C CYS A 161 -13.54 1.15 13.63
N GLN A 162 -13.22 2.38 13.21
CA GLN A 162 -14.13 3.29 12.54
C GLN A 162 -13.61 3.54 11.13
N TYR A 163 -14.23 2.97 10.11
CA TYR A 163 -13.80 3.21 8.73
C TYR A 163 -14.20 4.62 8.29
N ARG A 164 -13.22 5.48 7.99
CA ARG A 164 -13.46 6.91 7.70
C ARG A 164 -13.36 7.27 6.23
N LEU A 165 -12.41 6.68 5.52
CA LEU A 165 -12.12 7.05 4.14
C LEU A 165 -11.33 5.94 3.45
N GLY A 166 -11.68 5.65 2.20
CA GLY A 166 -10.81 4.93 1.29
C GLY A 166 -10.45 5.74 0.07
N MET A 167 -9.25 5.50 -0.41
CA MET A 167 -8.70 6.15 -1.59
C MET A 167 -8.14 5.08 -2.51
N TYR A 168 -8.48 5.17 -3.79
CA TYR A 168 -7.96 4.31 -4.84
C TYR A 168 -7.07 5.13 -5.77
N PHE A 169 -5.77 4.87 -5.74
CA PHE A 169 -4.78 5.64 -6.47
C PHE A 169 -4.56 5.08 -7.89
N ILE A 170 -4.66 5.96 -8.88
CA ILE A 170 -4.32 5.69 -10.28
C ILE A 170 -3.18 6.60 -10.73
N CYS A 171 -2.51 6.20 -11.81
CA CYS A 171 -1.46 6.98 -12.44
C CYS A 171 -1.29 6.55 -13.89
N ASP A 172 -1.05 7.52 -14.76
CA ASP A 172 -0.51 7.27 -16.09
C ASP A 172 0.78 6.42 -15.97
N PRO A 173 0.85 5.26 -16.64
CA PRO A 173 2.02 4.38 -16.58
C PRO A 173 3.33 5.05 -16.95
N ASN A 174 3.34 6.00 -17.90
CA ASN A 174 4.54 6.76 -18.29
C ASN A 174 5.06 7.58 -17.10
N ILE A 175 4.15 8.29 -16.42
CA ILE A 175 4.48 9.10 -15.26
C ILE A 175 4.95 8.23 -14.10
N GLY A 176 4.27 7.11 -13.83
CA GLY A 176 4.68 6.13 -12.83
C GLY A 176 6.06 5.52 -13.10
N ALA A 177 6.33 5.17 -14.35
CA ALA A 177 7.61 4.61 -14.79
C ALA A 177 8.75 5.63 -14.68
N ARG A 178 8.58 6.83 -15.25
CA ARG A 178 9.55 7.93 -15.13
C ARG A 178 9.89 8.24 -13.68
N ARG A 179 8.90 8.35 -12.78
CA ARG A 179 9.14 8.59 -11.35
C ARG A 179 9.95 7.47 -10.70
N THR A 180 9.71 6.23 -11.08
CA THR A 180 10.39 5.06 -10.54
C THR A 180 11.85 4.99 -11.00
N LEU A 181 12.13 5.35 -12.26
CA LEU A 181 13.47 5.34 -12.85
C LEU A 181 14.29 6.60 -12.54
N GLY A 182 13.72 7.58 -11.83
CA GLY A 182 14.40 8.82 -11.48
C GLY A 182 14.32 9.93 -12.53
N TYR A 183 13.44 9.79 -13.53
CA TYR A 183 13.21 10.76 -14.62
C TYR A 183 11.99 11.64 -14.38
N ALA A 184 11.63 11.88 -13.11
CA ALA A 184 10.43 12.63 -12.75
C ALA A 184 10.42 14.05 -13.33
N THR A 185 11.59 14.68 -13.51
CA THR A 185 11.72 16.07 -13.99
C THR A 185 11.95 16.20 -15.49
N THR A 186 12.06 15.10 -16.22
CA THR A 186 12.38 15.09 -17.66
C THR A 186 11.20 14.54 -18.43
N ALA A 187 10.63 15.29 -19.37
CA ALA A 187 9.53 14.81 -20.19
C ALA A 187 9.95 13.59 -21.03
N TYR A 188 9.01 12.71 -21.36
CA TYR A 188 9.31 11.47 -22.09
C TYR A 188 10.01 11.74 -23.44
N ASP A 189 9.57 12.77 -24.16
CA ASP A 189 10.14 13.15 -25.45
C ASP A 189 11.59 13.67 -25.34
N ASP A 190 11.96 14.20 -24.17
CA ASP A 190 13.31 14.71 -23.86
C ASP A 190 14.27 13.64 -23.36
N LEU A 191 13.80 12.39 -23.17
CA LEU A 191 14.64 11.28 -22.75
C LEU A 191 15.59 10.83 -23.86
N THR A 192 16.74 10.28 -23.48
CA THR A 192 17.61 9.58 -24.43
C THR A 192 16.94 8.30 -24.94
N PRO A 193 17.36 7.74 -26.09
CA PRO A 193 16.80 6.48 -26.60
C PRO A 193 16.84 5.33 -25.58
N THR A 194 17.94 5.20 -24.83
CA THR A 194 18.07 4.18 -23.76
C THR A 194 17.05 4.39 -22.65
N GLN A 195 16.92 5.62 -22.15
CA GLN A 195 15.96 5.94 -21.09
C GLN A 195 14.51 5.74 -21.52
N ARG A 196 14.17 6.02 -22.78
CA ARG A 196 12.83 5.72 -23.32
C ARG A 196 12.56 4.22 -23.30
N SER A 197 13.51 3.41 -23.75
CA SER A 197 13.39 1.95 -23.70
C SER A 197 13.13 1.45 -22.28
N GLU A 198 13.86 1.95 -21.29
CA GLU A 198 13.66 1.58 -19.89
C GLU A 198 12.27 2.00 -19.36
N VAL A 199 11.79 3.18 -19.76
CA VAL A 199 10.44 3.64 -19.42
C VAL A 199 9.38 2.75 -20.06
N ASP A 200 9.51 2.41 -21.34
CA ASP A 200 8.56 1.57 -22.07
C ASP A 200 8.50 0.14 -21.49
N ASP A 201 9.66 -0.43 -21.15
CA ASP A 201 9.77 -1.73 -20.50
C ASP A 201 9.05 -1.72 -19.15
N LEU A 202 9.26 -0.66 -18.35
CA LEU A 202 8.61 -0.54 -17.04
C LEU A 202 7.11 -0.26 -17.16
N MET A 203 6.66 0.49 -18.18
CA MET A 203 5.24 0.68 -18.47
C MET A 203 4.55 -0.66 -18.77
N THR A 204 5.20 -1.52 -19.56
CA THR A 204 4.72 -2.87 -19.85
C THR A 204 4.59 -3.70 -18.57
N GLN A 205 5.64 -3.71 -17.73
CA GLN A 205 5.60 -4.41 -16.44
C GLN A 205 4.51 -3.88 -15.49
N ILE A 206 4.26 -2.56 -15.48
CA ILE A 206 3.17 -1.95 -14.69
C ILE A 206 1.81 -2.46 -15.19
N ALA A 207 1.59 -2.47 -16.51
CA ALA A 207 0.34 -2.92 -17.11
C ALA A 207 0.09 -4.41 -16.80
N GLU A 208 1.08 -5.28 -17.02
CA GLU A 208 1.00 -6.70 -16.70
C GLU A 208 0.70 -6.94 -15.22
N ARG A 209 1.39 -6.24 -14.33
CA ARG A 209 1.16 -6.34 -12.89
C ARG A 209 -0.26 -5.91 -12.51
N ASN A 210 -0.74 -4.80 -13.06
CA ASN A 210 -2.09 -4.32 -12.79
C ASN A 210 -3.16 -5.28 -13.33
N GLN A 211 -2.91 -5.93 -14.48
CA GLN A 211 -3.81 -6.96 -15.01
C GLN A 211 -3.85 -8.16 -14.07
N LEU A 212 -2.69 -8.70 -13.69
CA LEU A 212 -2.58 -9.82 -12.76
C LEU A 212 -3.22 -9.51 -11.41
N ASP A 213 -3.08 -8.29 -10.89
CA ASP A 213 -3.73 -7.85 -9.65
C ASP A 213 -5.27 -7.83 -9.76
N ARG A 214 -5.83 -7.53 -10.93
CA ARG A 214 -7.29 -7.50 -11.17
C ARG A 214 -7.87 -8.91 -11.35
N GLU A 215 -7.08 -9.83 -11.87
CA GLU A 215 -7.51 -11.20 -12.19
C GLU A 215 -7.23 -12.22 -11.05
N ARG A 216 -6.73 -11.75 -9.90
CA ARG A 216 -6.40 -12.66 -8.79
C ARG A 216 -7.62 -13.42 -8.27
N PRO A 217 -7.45 -14.69 -7.89
CA PRO A 217 -8.52 -15.46 -7.25
C PRO A 217 -8.84 -14.96 -5.83
N VAL A 218 -7.86 -14.38 -5.15
CA VAL A 218 -7.99 -13.84 -3.78
C VAL A 218 -7.68 -12.35 -3.81
N GLU A 219 -8.57 -11.55 -3.21
CA GLU A 219 -8.44 -10.10 -3.11
C GLU A 219 -8.13 -9.40 -4.46
N PRO A 220 -8.94 -9.64 -5.52
CA PRO A 220 -8.76 -8.95 -6.79
C PRO A 220 -8.94 -7.44 -6.62
N ILE A 221 -8.11 -6.66 -7.30
CA ILE A 221 -8.26 -5.22 -7.29
C ILE A 221 -9.42 -4.81 -8.20
N VAL A 222 -10.37 -4.05 -7.63
CA VAL A 222 -11.47 -3.45 -8.37
C VAL A 222 -11.42 -1.94 -8.18
N ARG A 223 -11.34 -1.20 -9.28
CA ARG A 223 -11.45 0.25 -9.24
C ARG A 223 -12.87 0.63 -8.78
N PRO A 224 -13.04 1.44 -7.72
CA PRO A 224 -14.35 1.84 -7.26
C PRO A 224 -14.98 2.85 -8.23
N SER A 225 -16.31 2.84 -8.30
CA SER A 225 -17.07 3.96 -8.86
C SER A 225 -17.15 5.04 -7.79
N ALA A 226 -16.29 6.04 -7.90
CA ALA A 226 -16.12 7.12 -6.93
C ALA A 226 -15.66 8.41 -7.63
N PRO A 227 -15.86 9.59 -7.00
CA PRO A 227 -15.34 10.85 -7.54
C PRO A 227 -13.83 10.80 -7.78
N ILE A 228 -13.39 11.39 -8.90
CA ILE A 228 -11.98 11.42 -9.28
C ILE A 228 -11.39 12.79 -8.92
N CYS A 229 -10.45 12.81 -7.98
CA CYS A 229 -9.62 13.97 -7.66
C CYS A 229 -8.33 13.90 -8.47
N ARG A 230 -8.10 14.89 -9.34
CA ARG A 230 -6.86 15.02 -10.11
C ARG A 230 -5.93 15.94 -9.35
N LEU A 231 -4.89 15.37 -8.75
CA LEU A 231 -4.01 16.15 -7.89
C LEU A 231 -3.34 17.31 -8.65
N PRO A 232 -3.10 18.45 -7.98
CA PRO A 232 -3.34 18.71 -6.56
C PRO A 232 -4.79 19.08 -6.21
N ASP A 233 -5.72 19.07 -7.17
CA ASP A 233 -7.11 19.47 -6.93
C ASP A 233 -7.94 18.35 -6.27
N MET A 234 -8.47 18.66 -5.09
CA MET A 234 -9.34 17.79 -4.29
C MET A 234 -10.82 18.23 -4.35
N SER A 235 -11.20 19.19 -5.21
CA SER A 235 -12.55 19.75 -5.29
C SER A 235 -13.65 18.71 -5.52
N ALA A 236 -13.37 17.69 -6.35
CA ALA A 236 -14.27 16.58 -6.64
C ALA A 236 -14.64 15.74 -5.39
N ALA A 237 -13.86 15.84 -4.31
CA ALA A 237 -14.12 15.14 -3.08
C ALA A 237 -15.36 15.64 -2.34
N SER A 238 -15.91 16.80 -2.73
CA SER A 238 -17.21 17.29 -2.25
C SER A 238 -18.39 16.40 -2.66
N ALA A 239 -18.23 15.57 -3.69
CA ALA A 239 -19.25 14.65 -4.19
C ALA A 239 -19.13 13.23 -3.59
N ILE A 240 -18.37 13.06 -2.52
CA ILE A 240 -18.15 11.75 -1.88
C ILE A 240 -19.46 11.20 -1.28
N ASP A 241 -19.71 9.90 -1.45
CA ASP A 241 -20.83 9.22 -0.83
C ASP A 241 -20.52 8.98 0.66
N ALA A 242 -21.38 9.48 1.55
CA ALA A 242 -21.22 9.31 3.00
C ALA A 242 -21.34 7.84 3.45
N ASN A 243 -22.10 7.01 2.73
CA ASN A 243 -22.24 5.57 3.03
C ASN A 243 -21.05 4.75 2.51
N ARG A 244 -20.36 5.30 1.51
CA ARG A 244 -19.17 4.71 0.91
C ARG A 244 -18.14 5.81 0.65
N PRO A 245 -17.42 6.25 1.71
CA PRO A 245 -16.48 7.34 1.61
C PRO A 245 -15.24 6.89 0.84
N MET A 246 -15.36 6.84 -0.49
CA MET A 246 -14.34 6.39 -1.42
C MET A 246 -14.02 7.51 -2.40
N LEU A 247 -12.73 7.67 -2.71
CA LEU A 247 -12.24 8.58 -3.75
C LEU A 247 -11.32 7.82 -4.71
N VAL A 248 -11.28 8.26 -5.97
CA VAL A 248 -10.19 7.91 -6.88
C VAL A 248 -9.22 9.08 -6.91
N ILE A 249 -7.95 8.82 -6.59
CA ILE A 249 -6.90 9.83 -6.58
C ILE A 249 -6.03 9.62 -7.81
N ASP A 250 -6.08 10.58 -8.73
CA ASP A 250 -5.27 10.59 -9.94
C ASP A 250 -3.98 11.39 -9.72
N THR A 251 -2.86 10.68 -9.82
CA THR A 251 -1.52 11.21 -9.58
C THR A 251 -0.75 11.48 -10.87
N SER A 252 -1.41 11.49 -12.03
CA SER A 252 -0.78 11.51 -13.36
C SER A 252 -0.13 12.85 -13.74
N ALA A 253 -0.42 13.95 -13.04
CA ALA A 253 0.19 15.24 -13.37
C ALA A 253 1.66 15.33 -12.91
N ASP A 254 2.51 15.98 -13.71
CA ASP A 254 3.90 16.27 -13.34
C ASP A 254 3.93 17.33 -12.23
N MET A 255 4.36 16.91 -11.03
CA MET A 255 4.40 17.77 -9.84
C MET A 255 5.40 17.26 -8.80
N THR A 256 5.73 18.13 -7.83
CA THR A 256 6.60 17.75 -6.71
C THR A 256 5.88 16.79 -5.76
N LYS A 257 6.65 15.98 -5.01
CA LYS A 257 6.11 15.09 -3.97
C LYS A 257 5.22 15.83 -2.97
N GLN A 258 5.59 17.05 -2.60
CA GLN A 258 4.81 17.88 -1.69
C GLN A 258 3.46 18.30 -2.29
N LYS A 259 3.45 18.81 -3.54
CA LYS A 259 2.19 19.15 -4.23
C LYS A 259 1.27 17.95 -4.41
N MET A 260 1.84 16.75 -4.55
CA MET A 260 1.09 15.50 -4.64
C MET A 260 0.55 15.03 -3.29
N SER A 261 1.31 15.15 -2.20
CA SER A 261 0.96 14.53 -0.91
C SER A 261 0.16 15.44 0.02
N LEU A 262 0.50 16.73 0.10
CA LEU A 262 -0.09 17.64 1.08
C LEU A 262 -1.62 17.77 0.97
N PRO A 263 -2.23 17.93 -0.24
CA PRO A 263 -3.69 18.04 -0.35
C PRO A 263 -4.41 16.80 0.17
N VAL A 264 -3.83 15.61 -0.05
CA VAL A 264 -4.39 14.35 0.44
C VAL A 264 -4.27 14.26 1.96
N ALA A 265 -3.10 14.59 2.52
CA ALA A 265 -2.89 14.56 3.97
C ALA A 265 -3.81 15.52 4.73
N GLU A 266 -4.00 16.75 4.20
CA GLU A 266 -4.95 17.72 4.74
C GLU A 266 -6.39 17.25 4.64
N TYR A 267 -6.77 16.63 3.52
CA TYR A 267 -8.10 16.08 3.32
C TYR A 267 -8.38 14.93 4.30
N VAL A 268 -7.43 14.00 4.46
CA VAL A 268 -7.52 12.91 5.44
C VAL A 268 -7.71 13.47 6.85
N ALA A 269 -6.90 14.46 7.27
CA ALA A 269 -7.02 15.06 8.59
C ALA A 269 -8.43 15.63 8.87
N LYS A 270 -9.08 16.23 7.87
CA LYS A 270 -10.47 16.73 7.99
C LYS A 270 -11.50 15.63 8.20
N HIS A 271 -11.26 14.42 7.69
CA HIS A 271 -12.16 13.26 7.81
C HIS A 271 -11.93 12.43 9.07
N LEU A 272 -10.88 12.76 9.83
CA LEU A 272 -10.58 12.17 11.12
C LEU A 272 -11.22 12.94 12.28
N VAL A 273 -11.84 14.11 12.06
CA VAL A 273 -12.50 14.89 13.12
C VAL A 273 -13.88 14.33 13.43
#